data_AF-A0A1H3EZG7-F1
#
_entry.id   AF-A0A1H3EZG7-F1
#
_cell.length_a   1.000
_cell.length_b   1.000
_cell.length_c   1.000
_cell.angle_alpha   90.00
_cell.angle_beta   90.00
_cell.angle_gamma   90.00
#
_symmetry.space_group_name_H-M   'P 1'
#
loop_
_entity.id
_entity.type
_entity.pdbx_description
1 polymer ?
#
loop_
_entity_poly.entity_id
_entity_poly.type
_entity_poly.pdbx_seq_one_letter_code
_entity_poly.pdbx_strand_id
1 'polypeptide(L)'
;MVNLINDAGVMKKAPVGFSWTMLLFGPFVPLFRGDVKWTILHLLLLLFFGIGWIVLPFIYNKRHIVNLLERGYKPADEEARIALVSRGIITDMNLKE
;
A
#
# COMPACT_ATOMS: atom_id res chain seq x y z
N MET A 1 -6.78 -9.01 1.13
CA MET A 1 -5.53 -8.69 1.85
C MET A 1 -4.44 -9.54 1.22
N VAL A 2 -3.19 -9.09 1.22
CA VAL A 2 -2.05 -9.87 0.71
C VAL A 2 -1.00 -10.03 1.81
N ASN A 3 -0.36 -11.19 1.83
CA ASN A 3 0.74 -11.48 2.73
C ASN A 3 2.06 -11.20 2.01
N LEU A 4 2.93 -10.43 2.66
CA LEU A 4 4.25 -10.10 2.16
C LEU A 4 5.30 -10.56 3.17
N ILE A 5 6.43 -11.06 2.67
CA ILE A 5 7.56 -11.53 3.47
C ILE A 5 8.84 -10.84 3.00
N ASN A 6 9.77 -10.53 3.90
CA ASN A 6 11.12 -10.09 3.52
C ASN A 6 12.14 -11.23 3.67
N ASP A 7 13.39 -10.99 3.23
CA ASP A 7 14.45 -12.02 3.28
C ASP A 7 14.84 -12.43 4.72
N ALA A 8 14.45 -11.65 5.73
CA ALA A 8 14.62 -11.98 7.15
C ALA A 8 13.46 -12.81 7.74
N GLY A 9 12.46 -13.19 6.93
CA GLY A 9 11.29 -13.97 7.36
C GLY A 9 10.19 -13.15 8.06
N VAL A 10 10.27 -11.82 8.06
CA VAL A 10 9.27 -10.95 8.68
C VAL A 10 8.04 -10.85 7.77
N MET A 11 6.89 -11.26 8.31
CA MET A 11 5.61 -11.22 7.62
C MET A 11 4.89 -9.88 7.86
N LYS A 12 4.29 -9.32 6.80
CA LYS A 12 3.38 -8.18 6.86
C LYS A 12 2.11 -8.46 6.06
N LYS A 13 0.97 -8.12 6.65
CA LYS A 13 -0.34 -8.18 6.00
C LYS A 13 -0.71 -6.80 5.47
N ALA A 14 -1.03 -6.70 4.19
CA ALA A 14 -1.41 -5.44 3.56
C ALA A 14 -2.82 -5.53 2.94
N PRO A 15 -3.75 -4.62 3.28
CA PRO A 15 -5.04 -4.54 2.59
C PRO A 15 -4.83 -4.10 1.13
N VAL A 16 -5.71 -4.56 0.24
CA VAL A 16 -5.72 -4.21 -1.19
C VAL A 16 -6.99 -3.42 -1.51
N GLY A 17 -6.97 -2.60 -2.56
CA GLY A 17 -8.12 -1.78 -2.97
C GLY A 17 -8.31 -0.55 -2.09
N PHE A 18 -9.57 -0.12 -1.90
CA PHE A 18 -9.91 1.08 -1.14
C PHE A 18 -9.45 1.03 0.33
N SER A 19 -8.91 2.13 0.86
CA SER A 19 -8.41 2.24 2.23
C SER A 19 -9.46 2.83 3.18
N TRP A 20 -10.35 1.97 3.69
CA TRP A 20 -11.34 2.36 4.70
C TRP A 20 -10.72 3.03 5.93
N THR A 21 -9.59 2.52 6.41
CA THR A 21 -8.86 3.13 7.51
C THR A 21 -8.44 4.55 7.19
N MET A 22 -7.99 4.84 5.97
CA MET A 22 -7.56 6.18 5.60
C MET A 22 -8.74 7.13 5.43
N LEU A 23 -9.89 6.64 4.95
CA LEU A 23 -11.11 7.44 4.90
C LEU A 23 -11.57 7.88 6.30
N LEU A 24 -11.38 7.06 7.33
CA LEU A 24 -11.84 7.38 8.68
C LEU A 24 -10.81 8.15 9.51
N PHE A 25 -9.51 7.87 9.33
CA PHE A 25 -8.44 8.40 10.18
C PHE A 25 -7.44 9.30 9.45
N GLY A 26 -7.63 9.53 8.14
CA GLY A 26 -6.85 10.48 7.33
C GLY A 26 -5.33 10.29 7.45
N PRO A 27 -4.58 11.33 7.87
CA PRO A 27 -3.12 11.31 7.90
C PRO A 27 -2.53 10.39 8.98
N PHE A 28 -3.30 9.97 9.98
CA PHE A 28 -2.80 9.07 11.02
C PHE A 28 -2.49 7.67 10.49
N VAL A 29 -3.17 7.24 9.42
CA VAL A 29 -2.92 5.92 8.80
C VAL A 29 -1.52 5.82 8.19
N PRO A 30 -1.09 6.73 7.29
CA PRO A 30 0.28 6.72 6.81
C PRO A 30 1.31 6.94 7.90
N LEU A 31 1.00 7.74 8.92
CA LEU A 31 1.91 7.97 10.04
C LEU A 31 2.22 6.67 10.80
N PHE A 32 1.19 5.93 11.22
CA PHE A 32 1.37 4.67 11.95
C PHE A 32 1.93 3.54 11.08
N ARG A 33 1.78 3.63 9.75
CA ARG A 33 2.42 2.71 8.80
C ARG A 33 3.88 3.08 8.48
N GLY A 34 4.41 4.17 9.05
CA GLY A 34 5.78 4.63 8.82
C GLY A 34 6.00 5.22 7.42
N ASP A 35 4.97 5.86 6.86
CA ASP A 35 5.01 6.59 5.58
C ASP A 35 4.85 8.09 5.82
N VAL A 36 5.94 8.70 6.30
CA VAL A 36 5.99 10.14 6.64
C VAL A 36 5.71 11.02 5.41
N LYS A 37 6.20 10.61 4.22
CA LYS A 37 5.98 11.35 2.96
C LYS A 37 4.49 11.45 2.65
N TRP A 38 3.75 10.34 2.74
CA TRP A 38 2.30 10.34 2.49
C TRP A 38 1.50 11.01 3.61
N THR A 39 2.01 11.01 4.84
CA THR A 39 1.43 11.75 5.96
C THR A 39 1.44 13.26 5.67
N ILE A 40 2.61 13.80 5.29
CA ILE A 40 2.78 15.22 4.96
C ILE A 40 1.92 15.59 3.74
N LEU A 41 1.94 14.77 2.69
CA LEU A 41 1.10 14.98 1.51
C LEU A 41 -0.39 15.10 1.86
N HIS A 42 -0.89 14.18 2.70
CA HIS A 42 -2.29 14.22 3.11
C HIS A 42 -2.59 15.50 3.90
N LEU A 43 -1.74 15.87 4.86
CA LEU A 43 -1.90 17.11 5.65
C LEU A 43 -1.94 18.37 4.77
N LEU A 44 -1.08 18.45 3.76
CA LEU A 44 -1.10 19.56 2.79
C LEU A 44 -2.41 19.57 2.00
N LEU A 45 -2.89 18.42 1.53
CA LEU A 45 -4.15 18.31 0.79
C LEU A 45 -5.40 18.59 1.63
N LEU A 46 -5.32 18.51 2.97
CA LEU A 46 -6.40 18.99 3.83
C LEU A 46 -6.61 20.50 3.72
N LEU A 47 -5.53 21.27 3.51
CA LEU A 47 -5.60 22.72 3.32
C LEU A 47 -6.31 23.10 2.01
N PHE A 48 -6.42 22.17 1.05
CA PHE A 48 -7.11 22.35 -0.23
C PHE A 48 -8.51 21.73 -0.19
N PHE A 49 -9.40 22.29 0.65
CA PHE A 49 -10.81 21.90 0.74
C PHE A 49 -11.06 20.42 1.11
N GLY A 50 -10.11 19.76 1.77
CA GLY A 50 -10.29 18.37 2.22
C GLY A 50 -10.38 17.34 1.09
N ILE A 51 -10.03 17.68 -0.16
CA ILE A 51 -10.08 16.75 -1.31
C ILE A 51 -9.26 15.48 -1.04
N GLY A 52 -8.14 15.64 -0.34
CA GLY A 52 -7.29 14.51 0.07
C GLY A 52 -8.02 13.45 0.89
N TRP A 53 -9.06 13.84 1.65
CA TRP A 53 -9.84 12.94 2.49
C TRP A 53 -10.62 11.90 1.68
N ILE A 54 -11.13 12.30 0.51
CA ILE A 54 -11.96 11.45 -0.36
C ILE A 54 -11.11 10.71 -1.39
N VAL A 55 -10.12 11.38 -1.99
CA VAL A 55 -9.35 10.84 -3.12
C VAL A 55 -8.24 9.88 -2.65
N LEU A 56 -7.48 10.22 -1.61
CA LEU A 56 -6.31 9.45 -1.21
C LEU A 56 -6.62 8.01 -0.72
N PRO A 57 -7.76 7.72 -0.07
CA PRO A 57 -8.13 6.35 0.28
C PRO A 57 -8.17 5.37 -0.90
N PHE A 58 -8.48 5.82 -2.12
CA PHE A 58 -8.45 4.96 -3.32
C PHE A 58 -7.03 4.54 -3.72
N ILE A 59 -6.03 5.37 -3.40
CA ILE A 59 -4.66 5.21 -3.87
C ILE A 59 -3.78 4.55 -2.80
N TYR A 60 -4.06 4.83 -1.54
CA TYR A 60 -3.08 4.66 -0.48
C TYR A 60 -2.74 3.19 -0.15
N ASN A 61 -3.67 2.26 -0.18
CA ASN A 61 -3.33 0.85 0.05
C ASN A 61 -2.39 0.31 -1.03
N LYS A 62 -2.60 0.68 -2.31
CA LYS A 62 -1.68 0.34 -3.40
C LYS A 62 -0.30 0.93 -3.12
N ARG A 63 -0.23 2.21 -2.75
CA ARG A 63 1.05 2.85 -2.38
C ARG A 63 1.73 2.14 -1.21
N HIS A 64 0.98 1.79 -0.17
CA HIS A 64 1.52 1.12 1.01
C HIS A 64 2.16 -0.22 0.64
N ILE A 65 1.52 -1.01 -0.22
CA ILE A 65 2.08 -2.24 -0.78
C ILE A 65 3.37 -1.94 -1.55
N VAL A 66 3.36 -0.96 -2.46
CA VAL A 66 4.55 -0.57 -3.23
C VAL A 66 5.71 -0.16 -2.31
N ASN A 67 5.45 0.60 -1.25
CA ASN A 67 6.48 0.99 -0.27
C ASN A 67 7.05 -0.24 0.48
N LEU A 68 6.24 -1.27 0.74
CA LEU A 68 6.76 -2.53 1.29
C LEU A 68 7.64 -3.27 0.28
N LEU A 69 7.22 -3.33 -1.00
CA LEU A 69 8.03 -3.94 -2.06
C LEU A 69 9.36 -3.20 -2.25
N GLU A 70 9.35 -1.86 -2.24
CA GLU A 70 10.55 -0.99 -2.28
C GLU A 70 11.50 -1.27 -1.10
N ARG A 71 10.98 -1.77 0.04
CA ARG A 71 11.76 -2.16 1.23
C ARG A 71 12.21 -3.63 1.22
N GLY A 72 12.10 -4.32 0.08
CA GLY A 72 12.55 -5.71 -0.09
C GLY A 72 11.54 -6.76 0.36
N TYR A 73 10.28 -6.39 0.60
CA TYR A 73 9.22 -7.38 0.77
C TYR A 73 8.82 -7.99 -0.58
N LYS A 74 8.40 -9.24 -0.56
CA LYS A 74 7.96 -10.04 -1.71
C LYS A 74 6.63 -10.73 -1.36
N PRO A 75 5.83 -11.16 -2.35
CA PRO A 75 4.65 -11.98 -2.08
C PRO A 75 5.04 -13.22 -1.29
N ALA A 76 4.35 -13.50 -0.18
CA ALA A 76 4.70 -14.65 0.68
C ALA A 76 4.22 -15.99 0.12
N ASP A 77 3.21 -15.97 -0.74
CA ASP A 77 2.56 -17.13 -1.33
C ASP A 77 2.06 -16.81 -2.76
N GLU A 78 1.69 -17.86 -3.49
CA GLU A 78 1.23 -17.74 -4.88
C GLU A 78 -0.08 -16.95 -5.00
N GLU A 79 -0.97 -17.05 -4.01
CA GLU A 79 -2.20 -16.27 -3.95
C GLU A 79 -1.92 -14.77 -3.87
N ALA A 80 -0.97 -14.35 -3.02
CA ALA A 80 -0.52 -12.98 -2.91
C ALA A 80 0.11 -12.51 -4.24
N ARG A 81 0.90 -13.35 -4.92
CA ARG A 81 1.48 -13.03 -6.22
C ARG A 81 0.39 -12.76 -7.25
N ILE A 82 -0.54 -13.70 -7.44
CA ILE A 82 -1.67 -13.57 -8.37
C ILE A 82 -2.51 -12.33 -8.05
N ALA A 83 -2.77 -12.06 -6.76
CA ALA A 83 -3.53 -10.90 -6.33
C ALA A 83 -2.86 -9.56 -6.67
N LEU A 84 -1.52 -9.50 -6.66
CA LEU A 84 -0.75 -8.31 -7.01
C LEU A 84 -0.61 -8.13 -8.53
N VAL A 85 -0.42 -9.22 -9.27
CA VAL A 85 -0.37 -9.22 -10.74
C VAL A 85 -1.72 -8.80 -11.33
N SER A 86 -2.82 -9.43 -10.89
CA SER A 86 -4.18 -9.10 -11.35
C SER A 86 -4.60 -7.65 -11.10
N ARG A 87 -3.95 -6.95 -10.16
CA ARG A 87 -4.19 -5.54 -9.83
C ARG A 87 -3.19 -4.58 -10.49
N GLY A 88 -2.28 -5.07 -11.32
CA GLY A 88 -1.23 -4.27 -11.96
C GLY A 88 -0.35 -3.55 -10.94
N ILE A 89 -0.02 -4.21 -9.83
CA ILE A 89 0.92 -3.70 -8.81
C ILE A 89 2.34 -4.18 -9.13
N ILE A 90 2.49 -5.43 -9.56
CA ILE A 90 3.74 -6.01 -10.04
C ILE A 90 3.52 -6.66 -11.41
N THR A 91 4.58 -6.79 -12.20
CA THR A 91 4.57 -7.55 -13.44
C THR A 91 4.80 -9.03 -13.14
N ASP A 92 4.18 -9.92 -13.92
CA ASP A 92 4.52 -11.34 -13.85
C ASP A 92 5.92 -11.57 -14.44
N MET A 93 6.87 -11.95 -13.59
CA MET A 93 8.24 -12.26 -14.03
C MET A 93 8.42 -13.72 -14.47
N ASN A 94 7.46 -14.61 -14.19
CA ASN A 94 7.52 -16.02 -14.61
C ASN A 94 7.13 -16.24 -16.08
N LEU A 95 6.86 -15.16 -16.84
CA LEU A 95 6.62 -15.20 -18.29
C LEU A 95 7.88 -14.92 -19.12
N LYS A 96 9.03 -14.67 -18.47
CA LYS A 96 10.31 -14.35 -19.13
C LYS A 96 11.31 -15.52 -19.14
N GLU A 97 10.90 -16.67 -18.62
CA GLU A 97 11.62 -17.96 -18.68
C GLU A 97 10.79 -18.95 -19.50
#